data_AF-A0A355YNS3-F1
#
_entry.id   AF-A0A355YNS3-F1
#
_cell.length_a   1.000
_cell.length_b   1.000
_cell.length_c   1.000
_cell.angle_alpha   90.00
_cell.angle_beta   90.00
_cell.angle_gamma   90.00
#
_symmetry.space_group_name_H-M   'P 1'
#
loop_
_entity.id
_entity.type
_entity.pdbx_description
1 polymer ?
#
loop_
_entity_poly.entity_id
_entity_poly.type
_entity_poly.pdbx_seq_one_letter_code
_entity_poly.pdbx_strand_id
1 'polypeptide(L)' 'QMELEFFCKPGSDLEWFQYWRAFCRDWLFSLGIKEEEIRLRDHSPEELCFYSKGTTDIEFLFPFGWG' A
#
# COMPACT_ATOMS: atom_id res chain seq x y z
N GLN A 1 -7.46 12.67 -3.87
CA GLN A 1 -6.98 11.40 -4.46
C GLN A 1 -5.73 11.71 -5.27
N MET A 2 -4.69 10.89 -5.13
CA MET A 2 -3.45 10.97 -5.91
C MET A 2 -3.18 9.55 -6.42
N GLU A 3 -3.21 9.37 -7.74
CA GLU A 3 -3.11 8.04 -8.37
C GLU A 3 -1.94 7.98 -9.31
N LEU A 4 -1.40 6.77 -9.46
CA LEU A 4 -0.32 6.47 -10.40
C LEU A 4 -0.58 5.10 -11.01
N GLU A 5 -0.64 5.05 -12.33
CA GLU A 5 -0.69 3.79 -13.08
C GLU A 5 0.71 3.44 -13.57
N PHE A 6 1.26 2.34 -13.04
CA PHE A 6 2.60 1.87 -13.38
C PHE A 6 2.54 0.62 -14.27
N PHE A 7 2.90 0.78 -15.53
CA PHE A 7 2.99 -0.33 -16.48
C PHE A 7 4.32 -1.06 -16.32
N CYS A 8 4.28 -2.35 -16.02
CA CYS A 8 5.45 -3.19 -15.85
C CYS A 8 5.45 -4.40 -16.80
N LYS A 9 6.60 -5.06 -16.92
CA LYS A 9 6.74 -6.29 -17.71
C LYS A 9 5.95 -7.43 -17.01
N PRO A 10 5.20 -8.26 -17.76
CA PRO A 10 4.54 -9.43 -17.17
C PRO A 10 5.51 -10.33 -16.40
N GLY A 11 5.15 -10.71 -15.18
CA GLY A 11 5.96 -11.53 -14.27
C GLY A 11 6.89 -10.74 -13.36
N SER A 12 7.04 -9.43 -13.54
CA SER A 12 7.74 -8.53 -12.60
C SER A 12 6.79 -7.79 -11.65
N ASP A 13 5.48 -8.07 -11.74
CA ASP A 13 4.43 -7.34 -11.05
C ASP A 13 4.57 -7.36 -9.52
N LEU A 14 4.92 -8.51 -8.92
CA LEU A 14 5.08 -8.60 -7.47
C LEU A 14 6.35 -7.91 -6.95
N GLU A 15 7.42 -7.86 -7.74
CA GLU A 15 8.64 -7.11 -7.41
C GLU A 15 8.34 -5.60 -7.37
N TRP A 16 7.68 -5.09 -8.41
CA TRP A 16 7.26 -3.70 -8.46
C TRP A 16 6.23 -3.36 -7.39
N PHE A 17 5.31 -4.28 -7.08
CA PHE A 17 4.37 -4.11 -5.99
C PHE A 17 5.08 -3.91 -4.65
N GLN A 18 6.07 -4.74 -4.32
CA GLN A 18 6.87 -4.58 -3.10
C GLN A 18 7.65 -3.25 -3.08
N TYR A 19 8.23 -2.87 -4.23
CA TYR A 19 8.91 -1.58 -4.37
C TYR A 19 7.98 -0.41 -4.08
N TRP A 20 6.82 -0.35 -4.74
CA TRP A 20 5.87 0.76 -4.58
C TRP A 20 5.27 0.81 -3.18
N ARG A 21 4.99 -0.36 -2.58
CA ARG A 21 4.54 -0.46 -1.19
C ARG A 21 5.54 0.18 -0.22
N ALA A 22 6.83 -0.14 -0.35
CA ALA A 22 7.88 0.44 0.48
C ALA A 22 8.09 1.92 0.19
N PHE A 23 8.12 2.31 -1.08
CA PHE A 23 8.27 3.69 -1.51
C PHE A 23 7.18 4.60 -0.93
N CYS A 24 5.91 4.21 -1.04
CA CYS A 24 4.79 4.99 -0.51
C CYS A 24 4.87 5.15 1.02
N ARG A 25 5.22 4.08 1.74
CA ARG A 25 5.44 4.13 3.19
C ARG A 25 6.55 5.13 3.55
N ASP A 26 7.71 4.98 2.92
CA ASP A 26 8.88 5.80 3.23
C ASP A 26 8.66 7.26 2.83
N TRP A 27 7.91 7.49 1.74
CA TRP A 27 7.45 8.83 1.36
C TRP A 27 6.56 9.47 2.43
N LEU A 28 5.60 8.73 2.99
CA LEU A 28 4.76 9.24 4.08
C LEU A 28 5.57 9.58 5.34
N PHE A 29 6.58 8.77 5.68
CA PHE A 29 7.51 9.09 6.77
C PHE A 29 8.33 10.35 6.49
N SER A 30 8.74 10.56 5.23
CA SER A 30 9.46 11.78 4.83
C SER A 30 8.62 13.06 4.98
N LEU A 31 7.29 12.93 5.02
CA LEU A 31 6.35 14.02 5.28
C LEU A 31 6.10 14.25 6.78
N GLY A 32 6.73 13.47 7.66
CA GLY A 32 6.66 13.62 9.11
C GLY A 32 5.57 12.78 9.79
N ILE A 33 4.94 11.84 9.08
CA ILE A 33 4.04 10.87 9.72
C ILE A 33 4.87 9.88 10.51
N LYS A 34 4.41 9.55 11.72
CA LYS A 34 5.12 8.62 12.60
C LYS A 34 4.82 7.17 12.27
N GLU A 35 5.79 6.30 12.54
CA GLU A 35 5.66 4.87 12.26
C GLU A 35 4.51 4.23 13.04
N GLU A 36 4.28 4.65 14.28
CA GLU A 36 3.18 4.15 15.13
C GLU A 36 1.78 4.58 14.67
N GLU A 37 1.70 5.60 13.80
CA GLU A 37 0.44 6.13 13.26
C GLU A 37 0.08 5.49 11.91
N ILE A 38 0.97 4.68 11.32
CA ILE A 38 0.75 4.01 10.03
C ILE A 38 0.87 2.50 10.19
N ARG A 39 0.03 1.75 9.48
CA ARG A 39 0.25 0.32 9.25
C ARG A 39 -0.01 -0.06 7.80
N LEU A 40 0.69 -1.09 7.34
CA LEU A 40 0.47 -1.67 6.02
C LEU A 40 -0.33 -2.96 6.19
N ARG A 41 -1.57 -2.96 5.70
CA ARG A 41 -2.49 -4.09 5.81
C ARG A 41 -2.65 -4.75 4.45
N ASP A 42 -2.11 -5.96 4.33
CA ASP A 42 -2.31 -6.78 3.13
C ASP A 42 -3.71 -7.38 3.16
N HIS A 43 -4.41 -7.32 2.02
CA HIS A 43 -5.74 -7.88 1.87
C HIS A 43 -5.71 -9.41 1.96
N SER A 44 -6.70 -10.00 2.62
CA SER A 44 -6.90 -11.46 2.59
C SER A 44 -7.44 -11.90 1.22
N PRO A 45 -7.36 -13.20 0.88
CA PRO A 45 -7.88 -13.72 -0.39
C PRO A 45 -9.36 -13.38 -0.65
N GLU A 46 -10.17 -13.25 0.41
CA GLU A 46 -11.60 -12.93 0.33
C GLU A 46 -11.87 -11.44 0.08
N GLU A 47 -10.91 -10.56 0.42
CA GLU A 47 -10.99 -9.11 0.21
C GLU A 47 -10.50 -8.70 -1.19
N LEU A 48 -9.67 -9.54 -1.82
CA LEU A 48 -9.12 -9.25 -3.15
C LEU A 48 -10.21 -9.24 -4.23
N CYS A 49 -10.16 -8.20 -5.05
CA CYS A 49 -10.94 -8.17 -6.29
C CYS A 49 -10.46 -9.24 -7.27
N PHE A 50 -11.35 -9.74 -8.14
CA PHE A 50 -11.07 -10.88 -9.04
C PHE A 50 -9.85 -10.72 -9.97
N TYR A 51 -9.41 -9.49 -10.23
CA TYR A 51 -8.25 -9.18 -11.06
C TYR A 51 -6.99 -8.81 -10.26
N SER A 52 -7.11 -8.59 -8.96
CA SER A 52 -5.97 -8.20 -8.12
C SER A 52 -5.19 -9.42 -7.69
N LYS A 53 -3.89 -9.42 -7.99
CA LYS A 53 -2.96 -10.44 -7.46
C LYS A 53 -2.50 -10.13 -6.04
N GLY A 54 -2.68 -8.88 -5.58
CA GLY A 54 -2.24 -8.41 -4.28
C GLY A 54 -2.57 -6.93 -4.11
N THR A 55 -3.09 -6.58 -2.94
CA THR A 55 -3.45 -5.22 -2.56
C THR A 55 -2.98 -4.98 -1.13
N THR A 56 -2.38 -3.82 -0.90
CA THR A 56 -2.00 -3.36 0.45
C THR A 56 -2.66 -2.00 0.67
N ASP A 57 -3.37 -1.87 1.79
CA ASP A 57 -3.81 -0.57 2.29
C ASP A 57 -2.71 -0.01 3.21
N ILE A 58 -2.38 1.27 3.02
CA ILE A 58 -1.60 2.03 4.00
C ILE A 58 -2.61 2.78 4.86
N GLU A 59 -2.90 2.25 6.03
CA GLU A 59 -3.90 2.79 6.95
C GLU A 59 -3.25 3.71 7.97
N PHE A 60 -3.97 4.75 8.34
CA PHE A 60 -3.61 5.73 9.36
C PHE A 60 -4.43 5.52 10.63
N LEU A 61 -3.81 5.73 11.79
CA LEU A 61 -4.47 5.65 13.09
C LEU A 61 -5.17 6.97 13.43
N PHE A 62 -6.43 7.09 13.06
CA PHE A 62 -7.29 8.19 13.48
C PHE A 62 -7.74 8.03 14.94
N PRO A 63 -8.25 9.10 15.59
CA PRO A 63 -8.78 9.02 16.96
C PRO A 63 -9.94 8.02 17.16
N PHE A 64 -10.57 7.58 16.07
CA PHE A 64 -11.67 6.61 16.06
C PHE A 64 -11.27 5.24 15.50
N GLY A 65 -9.98 5.01 15.22
CA GLY A 65 -9.46 3.74 14.74
C GLY A 65 -8.66 3.85 13.44
N TRP A 66 -8.35 2.69 12.86
CA TRP A 66 -7.61 2.57 11.61
C TRP A 66 -8.51 2.82 10.41
N GLY A 67 -8.01 3.60 9.44
CA GLY A 67 -8.67 3.84 8.16
C GLY A 67 -7.77 4.45 7.12
#